data_AF-A0A962Z7Z7-F1
#
_entry.id   AF-A0A962Z7Z7-F1
#
_cell.length_a   1.000
_cell.length_b   1.000
_cell.length_c   1.000
_cell.angle_alpha   90.00
_cell.angle_beta   90.00
_cell.angle_gamma   90.00
#
_symmetry.space_group_name_H-M   'P 1'
#
loop_
_entity.id
_entity.type
_entity.pdbx_description
1 polymer ?
#
loop_
_entity_poly.entity_id
_entity_poly.type
_entity_poly.pdbx_seq_one_letter_code
_entity_poly.pdbx_strand_id
1 'polypeptide(L)'
;MTPATMSSANPATGKRLGITVMPEWIQSEGIGGTLENLARAGATAVATSPYVMAVSDAPDAGREPPIDGGSGKVRLLDRDLWGRRELRCVTAPAFRPDPALYAGLACRPSPVDELTMREGGIIARFLERAKAAGLEVQLQVQAAIPPGYRVQFGGPSEADQPRLPDGGILA
;
A
#
# COMPACT_ATOMS: atom_id res chain seq x y z
N MET A 1 6.03 23.37 42.43
CA MET A 1 6.02 22.36 41.36
C MET A 1 6.02 23.09 40.03
N THR A 2 7.18 23.16 39.40
CA THR A 2 7.37 23.78 38.08
C THR A 2 7.06 22.73 37.02
N PRO A 3 6.26 23.02 35.98
CA PRO A 3 6.02 22.04 34.93
C PRO A 3 7.32 21.84 34.14
N ALA A 4 7.70 20.58 33.95
CA ALA A 4 8.80 20.20 33.08
C ALA A 4 8.44 20.60 31.65
N THR A 5 9.15 21.59 31.12
CA THR A 5 9.17 21.93 29.70
C THR A 5 9.66 20.70 28.95
N MET A 6 8.82 20.11 28.10
CA MET A 6 9.29 19.16 27.09
C MET A 6 10.35 19.88 26.27
N SER A 7 11.59 19.45 26.42
CA SER A 7 12.73 19.93 25.66
C SER A 7 12.42 19.75 24.18
N SER A 8 12.21 20.85 23.45
CA SER A 8 12.18 20.82 22.00
C SER A 8 13.58 20.42 21.55
N ALA A 9 13.75 19.15 21.20
CA ALA A 9 14.96 18.73 20.51
C ALA A 9 15.10 19.59 19.25
N ASN A 10 16.16 20.39 19.20
CA ASN A 10 16.64 21.07 18.01
C ASN A 10 17.46 20.06 17.19
N PRO A 11 17.13 19.74 15.92
CA PRO A 11 18.00 18.89 15.11
C PRO A 11 18.65 19.71 13.99
N ALA A 12 19.49 20.68 14.33
CA ALA A 12 20.38 21.34 13.38
C ALA A 12 21.56 20.45 12.91
N THR A 13 21.39 19.11 12.88
CA THR A 13 22.27 18.16 12.17
C THR A 13 21.53 16.92 11.59
N GLY A 14 20.20 16.81 11.74
CA GLY A 14 19.48 15.53 11.64
C GLY A 14 19.09 15.09 10.23
N LYS A 15 19.65 13.97 9.75
CA LYS A 15 19.25 13.34 8.49
C LYS A 15 17.79 12.87 8.54
N ARG A 16 17.01 13.24 7.54
CA ARG A 16 15.66 12.72 7.31
C ARG A 16 15.70 11.20 7.11
N LEU A 17 14.88 10.46 7.85
CA LEU A 17 14.64 9.03 7.63
C LEU A 17 13.18 8.82 7.21
N GLY A 18 12.97 8.53 5.92
CA GLY A 18 11.67 8.13 5.40
C GLY A 18 11.55 6.60 5.37
N ILE A 19 10.44 6.07 5.88
CA ILE A 19 10.13 4.63 5.82
C ILE A 19 8.84 4.44 5.03
N THR A 20 8.85 3.51 4.08
CA THR A 20 7.63 3.06 3.42
C THR A 20 7.03 1.90 4.19
N VAL A 21 5.76 2.01 4.55
CA VAL A 21 4.98 0.94 5.19
C VAL A 21 3.89 0.51 4.24
N MET A 22 3.88 -0.78 3.89
CA MET A 22 2.81 -1.34 3.08
C MET A 22 1.50 -1.39 3.89
N PRO A 23 0.34 -1.09 3.27
CA PRO A 23 -0.98 -1.03 3.94
C PRO A 23 -1.33 -2.24 4.80
N GLU A 24 -1.01 -3.43 4.34
CA GLU A 24 -1.32 -4.68 5.01
C GLU A 24 -0.65 -4.81 6.40
N TRP A 25 0.49 -4.16 6.62
CA TRP A 25 1.12 -4.10 7.96
C TRP A 25 0.34 -3.19 8.90
N ILE A 26 -0.22 -2.09 8.39
CA ILE A 26 -1.10 -1.20 9.17
C ILE A 26 -2.39 -1.95 9.54
N GLN A 27 -2.93 -2.75 8.61
CA GLN A 27 -4.12 -3.57 8.83
C GLN A 27 -3.87 -4.72 9.81
N SER A 28 -2.72 -5.38 9.73
CA SER A 28 -2.40 -6.55 10.55
C SER A 28 -1.87 -6.19 11.94
N GLU A 29 -0.98 -5.20 12.06
CA GLU A 29 -0.36 -4.80 13.32
C GLU A 29 -1.15 -3.69 14.04
N GLY A 30 -2.04 -3.01 13.31
CA GLY A 30 -2.79 -1.86 13.79
C GLY A 30 -1.95 -0.57 13.80
N ILE A 31 -2.65 0.57 13.75
CA ILE A 31 -2.05 1.91 13.67
C ILE A 31 -1.07 2.17 14.83
N GLY A 32 -1.44 1.78 16.05
CA GLY A 32 -0.61 2.00 17.25
C GLY A 32 0.73 1.27 17.16
N GLY A 33 0.70 -0.04 16.91
CA GLY A 33 1.91 -0.85 16.78
C GLY A 33 2.80 -0.40 15.63
N THR A 34 2.22 -0.04 14.48
CA THR A 34 2.99 0.52 13.37
C THR A 34 3.69 1.83 13.75
N LEU A 35 3.01 2.76 14.43
CA LEU A 35 3.60 4.03 14.85
C LEU A 35 4.70 3.85 15.91
N GLU A 36 4.52 2.93 16.86
CA GLU A 36 5.55 2.58 17.83
C GLU A 36 6.81 2.03 17.15
N ASN A 37 6.63 1.16 16.15
CA ASN A 37 7.74 0.63 15.36
C ASN A 37 8.47 1.71 14.55
N LEU A 38 7.72 2.65 13.94
CA LEU A 38 8.30 3.80 13.23
C LEU A 38 9.09 4.71 14.17
N ALA A 39 8.56 4.99 15.37
CA ALA A 39 9.25 5.77 16.38
C ALA A 39 10.55 5.09 16.86
N ARG A 40 10.50 3.78 17.11
CA ARG A 40 11.69 2.98 17.47
C ARG A 40 12.77 2.98 16.38
N ALA A 41 12.36 3.05 15.12
CA ALA A 41 13.29 3.15 13.99
C ALA A 41 13.87 4.57 13.81
N GLY A 42 13.39 5.56 14.55
CA GLY A 42 13.78 6.96 14.38
C GLY A 42 13.25 7.59 13.09
N ALA A 43 12.13 7.09 12.56
CA ALA A 43 11.53 7.64 11.35
C ALA A 43 11.08 9.09 11.58
N THR A 44 11.38 9.95 10.61
CA THR A 44 10.90 11.34 10.57
C THR A 44 9.85 11.55 9.48
N ALA A 45 9.70 10.58 8.58
CA ALA A 45 8.70 10.57 7.53
C ALA A 45 8.20 9.14 7.28
N VAL A 46 6.94 9.02 6.85
CA VAL A 46 6.34 7.74 6.44
C VAL A 46 5.60 7.87 5.11
N ALA A 47 5.76 6.87 4.26
CA ALA A 47 4.96 6.71 3.04
C ALA A 47 4.11 5.43 3.14
N THR A 48 2.90 5.45 2.60
CA THR A 48 2.09 4.24 2.42
C THR A 48 1.30 4.29 1.11
N SER A 49 0.85 3.13 0.65
CA SER A 49 0.09 3.04 -0.59
C SER A 49 -1.43 3.24 -0.32
N PRO A 50 -2.17 3.87 -1.24
CA PRO A 50 -3.61 4.15 -1.08
C PRO A 50 -4.53 2.96 -1.43
N TYR A 51 -4.19 1.76 -0.95
CA TYR A 51 -5.02 0.55 -1.10
C TYR A 51 -5.19 -0.16 0.26
N VAL A 52 -6.11 -1.12 0.29
CA VAL A 52 -6.28 -2.09 1.37
C VAL A 52 -6.26 -3.52 0.82
N MET A 53 -5.84 -4.48 1.63
CA MET A 53 -5.67 -5.88 1.26
C MET A 53 -6.50 -6.78 2.17
N ALA A 54 -6.93 -7.93 1.65
CA ALA A 54 -7.48 -9.02 2.45
C ALA A 54 -6.99 -10.38 1.94
N VAL A 55 -6.86 -11.35 2.86
CA VAL A 55 -6.64 -12.76 2.51
C VAL A 55 -7.85 -13.25 1.72
N SER A 56 -7.60 -13.97 0.62
CA SER A 56 -8.65 -14.51 -0.24
C SER A 56 -8.16 -15.74 -0.98
N ASP A 57 -9.03 -16.75 -1.10
CA ASP A 57 -8.80 -17.94 -1.93
C ASP A 57 -9.50 -17.84 -3.30
N ALA A 58 -9.98 -16.64 -3.66
CA ALA A 58 -10.62 -16.41 -4.96
C ALA A 58 -9.68 -16.83 -6.12
N PRO A 59 -10.24 -17.31 -7.26
CA PRO A 59 -9.42 -17.79 -8.37
C PRO A 59 -8.40 -16.75 -8.87
N ASP A 60 -8.78 -15.49 -8.86
CA ASP A 60 -8.02 -14.31 -9.28
C ASP A 60 -7.16 -13.68 -8.16
N ALA A 61 -7.19 -14.23 -6.94
CA ALA A 61 -6.36 -13.74 -5.85
C ALA A 61 -4.87 -13.90 -6.17
N GLY A 62 -4.12 -12.80 -6.06
CA GLY A 62 -2.67 -12.77 -6.21
C GLY A 62 -1.96 -13.43 -5.04
N ARG A 63 -0.68 -13.76 -5.19
CA ARG A 63 0.17 -14.29 -4.11
C ARG A 63 1.03 -13.16 -3.54
N GLU A 64 1.09 -13.08 -2.21
CA GLU A 64 2.03 -12.23 -1.47
C GLU A 64 2.97 -13.13 -0.65
N PRO A 65 4.30 -13.01 -0.82
CA PRO A 65 4.99 -12.19 -1.82
C PRO A 65 4.78 -12.72 -3.26
N PRO A 66 4.94 -11.89 -4.30
CA PRO A 66 4.80 -12.34 -5.69
C PRO A 66 5.82 -13.43 -6.05
N ILE A 67 5.42 -14.38 -6.91
CA ILE A 67 6.29 -15.45 -7.43
C ILE A 67 7.38 -14.82 -8.31
N ASP A 68 8.62 -15.27 -8.12
CA ASP A 68 9.78 -14.78 -8.88
C ASP A 68 9.98 -15.52 -10.22
N GLY A 69 8.94 -15.56 -11.05
CA GLY A 69 9.03 -16.07 -12.43
C GLY A 69 9.61 -17.49 -12.60
N GLY A 70 9.57 -18.34 -11.57
CA GLY A 70 10.16 -19.68 -11.59
C GLY A 70 11.67 -19.77 -11.30
N SER A 71 12.31 -18.71 -10.79
CA SER A 71 13.76 -18.63 -10.49
C SER A 71 14.29 -19.58 -9.39
N GLY A 72 13.45 -20.50 -8.89
CA GLY A 72 13.86 -21.57 -7.97
C GLY A 72 13.98 -21.19 -6.48
N LYS A 73 13.78 -19.92 -6.11
CA LYS A 73 13.76 -19.50 -4.69
C LYS A 73 12.32 -19.23 -4.23
N VAL A 74 11.88 -19.95 -3.19
CA VAL A 74 10.60 -19.68 -2.52
C VAL A 74 10.72 -18.33 -1.80
N ARG A 75 9.95 -17.34 -2.23
CA ARG A 75 9.82 -16.06 -1.53
C ARG A 75 8.83 -16.21 -0.40
N LEU A 76 9.29 -15.99 0.83
CA LEU A 76 8.48 -15.93 2.04
C LEU A 76 8.69 -14.58 2.72
N LEU A 77 7.69 -14.12 3.45
CA LEU A 77 7.81 -12.95 4.33
C LEU A 77 8.76 -13.28 5.49
N ASP A 78 9.56 -12.29 5.87
CA ASP A 78 10.46 -12.37 7.02
C ASP A 78 9.71 -12.32 8.35
N ARG A 79 8.52 -11.71 8.35
CA ARG A 79 7.60 -11.66 9.49
C ARG A 79 6.20 -12.10 9.04
N ASP A 80 5.41 -12.64 9.97
CA ASP A 80 4.07 -13.11 9.65
C ASP A 80 3.12 -11.95 9.35
N LEU A 81 2.39 -12.06 8.24
CA LEU A 81 1.26 -11.21 7.90
C LEU A 81 -0.03 -12.00 8.10
N TRP A 82 -0.89 -11.55 9.02
CA TRP A 82 -2.06 -12.32 9.48
C TRP A 82 -1.73 -13.78 9.85
N GLY A 83 -0.58 -14.00 10.51
CA GLY A 83 -0.13 -15.32 10.95
C GLY A 83 0.40 -16.21 9.83
N ARG A 84 0.69 -15.66 8.64
CA ARG A 84 1.19 -16.41 7.49
C ARG A 84 2.45 -15.77 6.91
N ARG A 85 3.36 -16.62 6.41
CA ARG A 85 4.59 -16.19 5.71
C ARG A 85 4.43 -16.12 4.19
N GLU A 86 3.31 -16.63 3.69
CA GLU A 86 2.84 -16.49 2.34
C GLU A 86 1.31 -16.56 2.36
N LEU A 87 0.65 -15.80 1.49
CA LEU A 87 -0.81 -15.81 1.42
C LEU A 87 -1.30 -15.46 0.03
N ARG A 88 -2.55 -15.82 -0.24
CA ARG A 88 -3.30 -15.32 -1.39
C ARG A 88 -4.15 -14.14 -0.95
N CYS A 89 -4.21 -13.10 -1.76
CA CYS A 89 -4.89 -11.86 -1.41
C CYS A 89 -5.58 -11.19 -2.59
N VAL A 90 -6.60 -10.41 -2.24
CA VAL A 90 -7.20 -9.40 -3.11
C VAL A 90 -6.93 -8.02 -2.51
N THR A 91 -6.98 -7.00 -3.36
CA THR A 91 -6.81 -5.61 -2.94
C THR A 91 -7.94 -4.74 -3.46
N ALA A 92 -8.20 -3.65 -2.75
CA ALA A 92 -9.17 -2.64 -3.16
C ALA A 92 -8.60 -1.23 -2.90
N PRO A 93 -9.07 -0.19 -3.59
CA PRO A 93 -8.66 1.18 -3.29
C PRO A 93 -9.04 1.56 -1.85
N ALA A 94 -8.18 2.29 -1.13
CA ALA A 94 -8.48 2.74 0.23
C ALA A 94 -9.43 3.97 0.24
N PHE A 95 -9.42 4.73 -0.85
CA PHE A 95 -10.19 5.96 -1.00
C PHE A 95 -11.14 5.84 -2.19
N ARG A 96 -12.27 6.54 -2.14
CA ARG A 96 -13.19 6.63 -3.28
C ARG A 96 -12.59 7.55 -4.35
N PRO A 97 -12.23 7.04 -5.54
CA PRO A 97 -11.83 7.88 -6.65
C PRO A 97 -13.03 8.67 -7.18
N ASP A 98 -12.81 9.89 -7.66
CA ASP A 98 -13.79 10.64 -8.44
C ASP A 98 -13.72 10.19 -9.91
N PRO A 99 -14.74 9.49 -10.44
CA PRO A 99 -14.72 9.00 -11.81
C PRO A 99 -14.65 10.11 -12.86
N ALA A 100 -15.11 11.32 -12.54
CA ALA A 100 -15.10 12.44 -13.48
C ALA A 100 -13.68 12.85 -13.87
N LEU A 101 -12.70 12.71 -12.96
CA LEU A 101 -11.29 12.99 -13.22
C LEU A 101 -10.64 12.01 -14.20
N TYR A 102 -11.29 10.87 -14.47
CA TYR A 102 -10.79 9.81 -15.34
C TYR A 102 -11.64 9.61 -16.60
N ALA A 103 -12.57 10.54 -16.87
CA ALA A 103 -13.42 10.49 -18.05
C ALA A 103 -12.55 10.52 -19.33
N GLY A 104 -12.78 9.57 -20.23
CA GLY A 104 -12.03 9.45 -21.49
C GLY A 104 -10.63 8.84 -21.37
N LEU A 105 -10.13 8.55 -20.16
CA LEU A 105 -8.82 7.91 -19.98
C LEU A 105 -8.93 6.38 -20.09
N ALA A 106 -7.87 5.77 -20.66
CA ALA A 106 -7.71 4.33 -20.75
C ALA A 106 -7.40 3.68 -19.39
N CYS A 107 -6.60 4.37 -18.57
CA CYS A 107 -6.28 3.95 -17.20
C CYS A 107 -7.31 4.53 -16.23
N ARG A 108 -8.14 3.66 -15.62
CA ARG A 108 -9.19 4.03 -14.65
C ARG A 108 -9.11 3.20 -13.38
N PRO A 109 -9.56 3.76 -12.23
CA PRO A 109 -9.36 3.09 -10.96
C PRO A 109 -10.17 1.81 -10.92
N SER A 110 -9.68 0.86 -10.14
CA SER A 110 -10.55 -0.22 -9.69
C SER A 110 -11.73 0.44 -8.95
N PRO A 111 -12.97 -0.02 -9.21
CA PRO A 111 -14.12 0.51 -8.50
C PRO A 111 -13.98 0.24 -7.00
N VAL A 112 -14.64 1.05 -6.19
CA VAL A 112 -14.80 0.74 -4.77
C VAL A 112 -15.67 -0.50 -4.61
N ASP A 113 -15.34 -1.33 -3.64
CA ASP A 113 -16.01 -2.59 -3.35
C ASP A 113 -16.28 -2.75 -1.84
N GLU A 114 -16.75 -3.92 -1.42
CA GLU A 114 -17.01 -4.21 0.00
C GLU A 114 -15.76 -4.10 0.87
N LEU A 115 -14.58 -4.47 0.35
CA LEU A 115 -13.31 -4.35 1.06
C LEU A 115 -12.95 -2.87 1.27
N THR A 116 -13.13 -2.04 0.25
CA THR A 116 -12.96 -0.58 0.33
C THR A 116 -13.83 0.02 1.43
N MET A 117 -15.12 -0.35 1.45
CA MET A 117 -16.08 0.20 2.40
C MET A 117 -15.78 -0.22 3.84
N ARG A 118 -15.31 -1.47 4.03
CA ARG A 118 -14.99 -2.00 5.36
C ARG A 118 -13.65 -1.50 5.90
N GLU A 119 -12.60 -1.55 5.09
CA GLU A 119 -11.22 -1.35 5.55
C GLU A 119 -10.61 -0.02 5.12
N GLY A 120 -11.09 0.61 4.05
CA GLY A 120 -10.43 1.76 3.41
C GLY A 120 -10.14 2.94 4.35
N GLY A 121 -11.02 3.15 5.34
CA GLY A 121 -10.84 4.18 6.35
C GLY A 121 -9.59 4.04 7.22
N ILE A 122 -8.96 2.86 7.29
CA ILE A 122 -7.75 2.65 8.10
C ILE A 122 -6.57 3.48 7.62
N ILE A 123 -6.44 3.68 6.31
CA ILE A 123 -5.32 4.44 5.73
C ILE A 123 -5.48 5.92 6.07
N ALA A 124 -6.69 6.47 5.96
CA ALA A 124 -6.98 7.84 6.39
C ALA A 124 -6.61 8.05 7.88
N ARG A 125 -7.08 7.16 8.75
CA ARG A 125 -6.79 7.23 10.19
C ARG A 125 -5.30 7.08 10.49
N PHE A 126 -4.59 6.20 9.79
CA PHE A 126 -3.15 6.05 9.94
C PHE A 126 -2.41 7.36 9.61
N LEU A 127 -2.72 7.96 8.46
CA LEU A 127 -2.11 9.22 8.02
C LEU A 127 -2.38 10.36 9.01
N GLU A 128 -3.61 10.47 9.52
CA GLU A 128 -3.96 11.45 10.56
C GLU A 128 -3.14 11.26 11.84
N ARG A 129 -3.04 10.02 12.31
CA ARG A 129 -2.29 9.69 13.53
C ARG A 129 -0.78 9.85 13.36
N ALA A 130 -0.24 9.53 12.18
CA ALA A 130 1.16 9.74 11.84
C ALA A 130 1.50 11.25 11.81
N LYS A 131 0.65 12.09 11.20
CA LYS A 131 0.78 13.54 11.25
C LYS A 131 0.74 14.06 12.69
N ALA A 132 -0.21 13.59 13.50
CA ALA A 132 -0.33 13.97 14.90
C ALA A 132 0.89 13.55 15.75
N ALA A 133 1.60 12.49 15.34
CA ALA A 133 2.85 12.05 15.94
C ALA A 133 4.09 12.82 15.44
N GLY A 134 3.91 13.84 14.58
CA GLY A 134 5.00 14.67 14.07
C GLY A 134 5.74 14.10 12.86
N LEU A 135 5.23 13.04 12.23
CA LEU A 135 5.80 12.48 11.00
C LEU A 135 5.37 13.31 9.78
N GLU A 136 6.30 13.56 8.85
CA GLU A 136 5.92 13.92 7.48
C GLU A 136 5.25 12.69 6.82
N VAL A 137 4.07 12.87 6.24
CA VAL A 137 3.34 11.76 5.61
C VAL A 137 3.27 11.93 4.10
N GLN A 138 3.45 10.82 3.38
CA GLN A 138 3.40 10.77 1.92
C GLN A 138 2.55 9.60 1.45
N LEU A 139 2.02 9.72 0.24
CA LEU A 139 1.41 8.60 -0.46
C LEU A 139 2.40 8.06 -1.48
N GLN A 140 2.63 6.75 -1.43
CA GLN A 140 3.30 6.03 -2.49
C GLN A 140 2.30 5.83 -3.62
N VAL A 141 2.45 6.62 -4.69
CA VAL A 141 1.62 6.54 -5.89
C VAL A 141 2.53 6.29 -7.07
N GLN A 142 2.16 5.33 -7.93
CA GLN A 142 2.91 5.07 -9.16
C GLN A 142 2.69 6.21 -10.16
N ALA A 143 3.75 6.71 -10.78
CA ALA A 143 3.68 7.84 -11.70
C ALA A 143 2.85 7.56 -12.96
N ALA A 144 2.82 6.30 -13.42
CA ALA A 144 2.14 5.90 -14.65
C ALA A 144 0.70 5.40 -14.42
N ILE A 145 0.31 5.10 -13.17
CA ILE A 145 -0.94 4.40 -12.87
C ILE A 145 -1.49 4.92 -11.54
N PRO A 146 -2.72 5.46 -11.49
CA PRO A 146 -3.25 6.01 -10.25
C PRO A 146 -3.51 4.94 -9.14
N PRO A 147 -3.89 5.36 -7.92
CA PRO A 147 -4.13 4.53 -6.73
C PRO A 147 -5.05 3.31 -6.88
N GLY A 148 -4.53 2.08 -6.69
CA GLY A 148 -5.33 0.84 -6.65
C GLY A 148 -5.66 0.20 -8.01
N TYR A 149 -4.80 0.34 -9.01
CA TYR A 149 -5.16 0.07 -10.40
C TYR A 149 -4.64 -1.24 -10.99
N ARG A 150 -5.51 -1.81 -11.81
CA ARG A 150 -5.36 -2.78 -12.91
C ARG A 150 -4.02 -3.52 -13.05
N VAL A 151 -2.89 -2.86 -13.28
CA VAL A 151 -1.65 -3.56 -13.63
C VAL A 151 -1.04 -4.35 -12.46
N GLN A 152 -1.21 -3.88 -11.21
CA GLN A 152 -0.68 -4.61 -10.05
C GLN A 152 -1.66 -5.68 -9.54
N PHE A 153 -2.98 -5.43 -9.62
CA PHE A 153 -4.00 -6.29 -8.99
C PHE A 153 -5.31 -6.49 -9.78
N GLY A 154 -5.55 -5.78 -10.89
CA GLY A 154 -6.82 -5.86 -11.64
C GLY A 154 -6.71 -6.45 -13.05
N GLY A 155 -5.54 -6.94 -13.46
CA GLY A 155 -5.25 -7.64 -14.72
C GLY A 155 -5.37 -6.79 -16.00
N PRO A 156 -4.62 -7.11 -17.08
CA PRO A 156 -4.75 -6.41 -18.35
C PRO A 156 -6.16 -6.56 -18.95
N SER A 157 -6.68 -5.52 -19.59
CA SER A 157 -7.81 -5.69 -20.52
C SER A 157 -7.33 -6.30 -21.84
N GLU A 158 -8.25 -6.73 -22.70
CA GLU A 158 -7.90 -7.25 -24.04
C GLU A 158 -7.07 -6.23 -24.85
N ALA A 159 -7.37 -4.94 -24.71
CA ALA A 159 -6.61 -3.88 -25.38
C ALA A 159 -5.19 -3.70 -24.81
N ASP A 160 -4.95 -4.15 -23.57
CA ASP A 160 -3.65 -4.10 -22.90
C ASP A 160 -2.79 -5.35 -23.21
N GLN A 161 -3.33 -6.35 -23.91
CA GLN A 161 -2.61 -7.59 -24.19
C GLN A 161 -1.46 -7.35 -25.18
N PRO A 162 -0.24 -7.84 -24.86
CA PRO A 162 0.88 -7.76 -25.79
C PRO A 162 0.54 -8.53 -27.06
N ARG A 163 0.76 -7.87 -28.21
CA ARG A 163 0.57 -8.47 -29.53
C ARG A 163 1.91 -8.81 -30.18
N LEU A 164 1.93 -9.90 -30.90
CA LEU A 164 3.00 -10.27 -31.83
C LEU A 164 3.05 -9.26 -33.01
N PRO A 165 4.15 -9.21 -33.77
CA PRO A 165 4.27 -8.33 -34.93
C PRO A 165 3.17 -8.52 -36.00
N ASP A 166 2.56 -9.70 -36.05
CA ASP A 166 1.44 -10.03 -36.94
C ASP A 166 0.06 -9.65 -36.36
N GLY A 167 0.01 -9.08 -35.16
CA GLY A 167 -1.21 -8.68 -34.46
C GLY A 167 -1.85 -9.77 -33.60
N GLY A 168 -1.31 -10.99 -33.59
CA GLY A 168 -1.75 -12.10 -32.73
C GLY A 168 -1.46 -11.85 -31.25
N ILE A 169 -2.17 -12.50 -30.34
CA ILE A 169 -1.94 -12.36 -28.88
C ILE A 169 -0.75 -13.23 -28.48
N LEU A 170 0.16 -12.68 -27.68
CA LEU A 170 1.23 -13.45 -27.04
C LEU A 170 0.63 -14.34 -25.95
N ALA A 171 0.58 -15.65 -26.19
CA ALA A 171 0.06 -16.66 -25.27
C ALA A 171 0.98 -16.91 -24.06
#